data_AF-A0A7V8HQK7-F1
#
_entry.id   AF-A0A7V8HQK7-F1
#
_cell.length_a   1.000
_cell.length_b   1.000
_cell.length_c   1.000
_cell.angle_alpha   90.00
_cell.angle_beta   90.00
_cell.angle_gamma   90.00
#
_symmetry.space_group_name_H-M   'P 1'
#
loop_
_entity.id
_entity.type
_entity.pdbx_description
1 polymer ?
#
loop_
_entity_poly.entity_id
_entity_poly.type
_entity_poly.pdbx_seq_one_letter_code
_entity_poly.pdbx_strand_id
1 'polypeptide(L)'
;MADDKKVITVNLSMFGQDAAAKTAAANKVAKEMGISDEALAQVEDFKQQLTLHDAWDLPFMGYVNEDGYGYAYVPDAAICTVPYWDAHQAFLDLPYDVQTAFAIRMLFTHRPVDRYGADMFLHYQRGINVKWEGEGANEY
;
A
#
# COMPACT_ATOMS: atom_id res chain seq x y z
N MET A 1 6.84 17.67 21.50
CA MET A 1 5.95 18.37 20.56
C MET A 1 5.20 17.28 19.84
N ALA A 2 3.87 17.21 19.96
CA ALA A 2 3.10 16.25 19.16
C ALA A 2 3.17 16.74 17.72
N ASP A 3 4.02 16.14 16.90
CA ASP A 3 3.94 16.33 15.45
C ASP A 3 2.51 15.97 15.05
N ASP A 4 1.82 16.89 14.35
CA ASP A 4 0.55 16.61 13.69
C ASP A 4 0.81 15.54 12.62
N LYS A 5 0.90 14.29 13.05
CA LYS A 5 1.05 13.13 12.17
C LYS A 5 -0.14 13.15 11.23
N LYS A 6 0.12 13.15 9.92
CA LYS A 6 -0.94 13.07 8.92
C LYS A 6 -1.72 11.77 9.15
N VAL A 7 -3.05 11.87 9.18
CA VAL A 7 -3.93 10.72 9.39
C VAL A 7 -4.74 10.46 8.12
N ILE A 8 -4.73 9.22 7.64
CA ILE A 8 -5.64 8.74 6.60
C ILE A 8 -6.79 8.01 7.28
N THR A 9 -8.02 8.39 6.98
CA THR A 9 -9.20 7.64 7.42
C THR A 9 -9.65 6.67 6.33
N VAL A 10 -9.75 5.38 6.66
CA VAL A 10 -10.28 4.34 5.76
C VAL A 10 -11.58 3.81 6.32
N ASN A 11 -12.67 4.01 5.57
CA ASN A 11 -13.98 3.49 5.94
C ASN A 11 -14.17 2.07 5.38
N LEU A 12 -14.41 1.09 6.26
CA LEU A 12 -14.51 -0.33 5.89
C LEU A 12 -15.68 -0.62 4.93
N SER A 13 -16.69 0.24 4.87
CA SER A 13 -17.78 0.11 3.88
C SER A 13 -17.27 0.20 2.43
N MET A 14 -16.10 0.81 2.21
CA MET A 14 -15.44 0.84 0.91
C MET A 14 -15.06 -0.56 0.42
N PHE A 15 -14.85 -1.53 1.30
CA PHE A 15 -14.41 -2.87 0.89
C PHE A 15 -15.49 -3.63 0.12
N GLY A 16 -16.78 -3.30 0.32
CA GLY A 16 -17.90 -3.84 -0.45
C GLY A 16 -18.15 -3.15 -1.79
N GLN A 17 -17.45 -2.05 -2.09
CA GLN A 17 -17.61 -1.29 -3.33
C GLN A 17 -16.82 -1.90 -4.50
N ASP A 18 -17.15 -1.49 -5.72
CA ASP A 18 -16.41 -1.88 -6.91
C ASP A 18 -15.00 -1.25 -6.97
N ALA A 19 -14.16 -1.77 -7.87
CA ALA A 19 -12.77 -1.35 -8.01
C ALA A 19 -12.60 0.13 -8.41
N ALA A 20 -13.53 0.67 -9.21
CA ALA A 20 -13.47 2.05 -9.67
C ALA A 20 -13.76 3.02 -8.52
N ALA A 21 -14.81 2.73 -7.73
CA ALA A 21 -15.16 3.50 -6.53
C ALA A 21 -14.04 3.49 -5.49
N LYS A 22 -13.43 2.32 -5.23
CA LYS A 22 -12.26 2.20 -4.33
C LYS A 22 -11.07 3.02 -4.82
N THR A 23 -10.76 2.94 -6.11
CA THR A 23 -9.66 3.71 -6.71
C THR A 23 -9.91 5.21 -6.64
N ALA A 24 -11.15 5.65 -6.90
CA ALA A 24 -11.52 7.07 -6.80
C ALA A 24 -11.38 7.59 -5.36
N ALA A 25 -11.84 6.83 -4.37
CA ALA A 25 -11.67 7.18 -2.95
C ALA A 25 -10.20 7.28 -2.55
N ALA A 26 -9.38 6.29 -2.92
CA ALA A 26 -7.95 6.32 -2.63
C ALA A 26 -7.23 7.49 -3.31
N ASN A 27 -7.57 7.79 -4.57
CA ASN A 27 -7.01 8.94 -5.29
C ASN A 27 -7.40 10.26 -4.64
N LYS A 28 -8.62 10.38 -4.12
CA LYS A 28 -9.05 11.56 -3.37
C LYS A 28 -8.17 11.76 -2.13
N VAL A 29 -7.97 10.71 -1.33
CA VAL A 29 -7.07 10.75 -0.16
C VAL A 29 -5.66 11.14 -0.57
N ALA A 30 -5.08 10.52 -1.60
CA ALA A 30 -3.74 10.84 -2.08
C ALA A 30 -3.60 12.33 -2.48
N LYS A 31 -4.59 12.88 -3.19
CA LYS A 31 -4.62 14.30 -3.57
C LYS A 31 -4.71 15.23 -2.37
N GLU A 32 -5.49 14.88 -1.35
CA GLU A 32 -5.55 15.64 -0.09
C GLU A 32 -4.19 15.68 0.64
N MET A 33 -3.32 14.70 0.36
CA MET A 33 -1.94 14.68 0.86
C MET A 33 -0.94 15.43 -0.03
N GLY A 34 -1.38 16.00 -1.15
CA GLY A 34 -0.56 16.76 -2.09
C GLY A 34 0.02 15.95 -3.26
N ILE A 35 -0.40 14.70 -3.44
CA ILE A 35 0.08 13.84 -4.54
C ILE A 35 -0.55 14.29 -5.87
N SER A 36 0.27 14.46 -6.90
CA SER A 36 -0.14 14.96 -8.20
C SER A 36 -0.83 13.89 -9.07
N ASP A 37 -1.56 14.35 -10.09
CA ASP A 37 -2.22 13.45 -11.06
C ASP A 37 -1.18 12.65 -11.88
N GLU A 38 -0.01 13.21 -12.13
CA GLU A 38 1.09 12.52 -12.82
C GLU A 38 1.65 11.37 -11.98
N ALA A 39 1.77 11.55 -10.66
CA ALA A 39 2.18 10.49 -9.76
C ALA A 39 1.10 9.39 -9.70
N LEU A 40 -0.18 9.76 -9.64
CA LEU A 40 -1.30 8.81 -9.67
C LEU A 40 -1.38 8.01 -10.97
N ALA A 41 -0.98 8.60 -12.10
CA ALA A 41 -0.91 7.91 -13.39
C ALA A 41 0.21 6.86 -13.39
N GLN A 42 1.40 7.19 -12.87
CA GLN A 42 2.53 6.24 -12.78
C GLN A 42 2.24 5.03 -11.89
N VAL A 43 1.31 5.16 -10.94
CA VAL A 43 0.84 4.00 -10.16
C VAL A 43 0.18 2.95 -11.07
N GLU A 44 -0.50 3.36 -12.14
CA GLU A 44 -1.09 2.41 -13.09
C GLU A 44 -0.02 1.63 -13.86
N ASP A 45 1.09 2.26 -14.22
CA ASP A 45 2.21 1.58 -14.87
C ASP A 45 2.83 0.52 -13.95
N PHE A 46 2.99 0.84 -12.66
CA PHE A 46 3.48 -0.14 -11.69
C PHE A 46 2.50 -1.31 -11.50
N LYS A 47 1.19 -1.05 -11.44
CA LYS A 47 0.16 -2.11 -11.38
C LYS A 47 0.16 -3.01 -12.62
N GLN A 48 0.43 -2.44 -13.80
CA GLN A 48 0.59 -3.23 -15.02
C GLN A 48 1.80 -4.16 -14.92
N GLN A 49 2.93 -3.70 -14.36
CA GLN A 49 4.09 -4.55 -14.12
C GLN A 49 3.76 -5.67 -13.10
N LEU A 50 3.10 -5.34 -11.98
CA LEU A 50 2.64 -6.36 -11.02
C LEU A 50 1.75 -7.43 -11.66
N THR A 51 0.89 -7.02 -12.59
CA THR A 51 0.03 -7.96 -13.34
C THR A 51 0.83 -8.78 -14.34
N LEU A 52 1.75 -8.16 -15.09
CA LEU A 52 2.58 -8.83 -16.09
C LEU A 52 3.46 -9.92 -15.47
N HIS A 53 3.91 -9.69 -14.23
CA HIS A 53 4.82 -10.55 -13.51
C HIS A 53 4.13 -11.42 -12.45
N ASP A 54 2.80 -11.49 -12.41
CA ASP A 54 2.05 -12.26 -11.39
C ASP A 54 2.54 -11.97 -9.95
N ALA A 55 2.83 -10.70 -9.68
CA ALA A 55 3.59 -10.24 -8.52
C ALA A 55 2.79 -9.32 -7.60
N TRP A 56 1.46 -9.35 -7.71
CA TRP A 56 0.58 -8.76 -6.72
C TRP A 56 0.88 -9.32 -5.32
N ASP A 57 0.67 -8.50 -4.29
CA ASP A 57 0.89 -8.81 -2.87
C ASP A 57 2.38 -8.81 -2.44
N LEU A 58 3.33 -8.65 -3.37
CA LEU A 58 4.78 -8.64 -3.11
C LEU A 58 5.43 -7.26 -2.76
N PRO A 59 4.89 -6.09 -3.15
CA PRO A 59 5.59 -4.80 -2.96
C PRO A 59 5.88 -4.40 -1.50
N PHE A 60 5.00 -4.74 -0.55
CA PHE A 60 5.13 -4.35 0.87
C PHE A 60 5.80 -5.41 1.74
N MET A 61 6.57 -6.31 1.13
CA MET A 61 7.19 -7.44 1.80
C MET A 61 8.01 -7.00 3.04
N GLY A 62 7.71 -7.64 4.17
CA GLY A 62 7.94 -7.10 5.51
C GLY A 62 9.36 -7.21 6.04
N TYR A 63 9.76 -6.16 6.76
CA TYR A 63 10.83 -6.17 7.76
C TYR A 63 10.35 -6.94 9.00
N VAL A 64 11.14 -7.90 9.47
CA VAL A 64 11.01 -8.55 10.78
C VAL A 64 12.19 -8.12 11.62
N ASN A 65 11.95 -7.53 12.79
CA ASN A 65 13.03 -7.23 13.73
C ASN A 65 13.41 -8.48 14.55
N GLU A 66 14.49 -8.37 15.33
CA GLU A 66 14.99 -9.47 16.19
C GLU A 66 13.95 -9.95 17.23
N ASP A 67 13.01 -9.09 17.62
CA ASP A 67 11.96 -9.39 18.59
C ASP A 67 10.74 -10.13 17.97
N GLY A 68 10.79 -10.43 16.67
CA GLY A 68 9.67 -11.08 15.96
C GLY A 68 8.49 -10.13 15.67
N TYR A 69 8.68 -8.81 15.82
CA TYR A 69 7.74 -7.81 15.34
C TYR A 69 7.98 -7.52 13.87
N GLY A 70 6.96 -7.80 13.05
CA GLY A 70 6.99 -7.65 11.61
C GLY A 70 6.15 -8.72 10.90
N TYR A 71 5.96 -8.58 9.59
CA TYR A 71 5.33 -9.61 8.78
C TYR A 71 6.39 -10.56 8.24
N ALA A 72 6.21 -11.86 8.48
CA ALA A 72 7.15 -12.91 8.13
C ALA A 72 7.34 -13.04 6.62
N TYR A 73 8.60 -12.90 6.23
CA TYR A 73 9.22 -12.98 4.91
C TYR A 73 9.50 -14.44 4.53
N VAL A 74 9.03 -14.88 3.35
CA VAL A 74 9.47 -16.14 2.71
C VAL A 74 10.23 -15.75 1.41
N PRO A 75 11.52 -15.38 1.51
CA PRO A 75 12.34 -14.81 0.43
C PRO A 75 12.31 -15.58 -0.89
N ASP A 76 12.19 -16.89 -0.75
CA ASP A 76 12.27 -17.91 -1.78
C ASP A 76 10.91 -18.22 -2.43
N ALA A 77 9.82 -17.57 -1.97
CA ALA A 77 8.47 -17.69 -2.53
C ALA A 77 7.90 -16.39 -3.14
N ALA A 78 8.64 -15.28 -3.07
CA ALA A 78 8.14 -13.92 -3.31
C ALA A 78 8.92 -13.12 -4.38
N ILE A 79 9.57 -13.83 -5.29
CA ILE A 79 10.09 -13.29 -6.54
C ILE A 79 9.34 -14.01 -7.65
N CYS A 80 8.79 -13.29 -8.64
CA CYS A 80 8.32 -13.99 -9.83
C CYS A 80 9.55 -14.61 -10.47
N THR A 81 9.68 -15.93 -10.46
CA THR A 81 10.92 -16.62 -10.89
C THR A 81 10.97 -16.77 -12.41
N VAL A 82 9.84 -16.63 -13.11
CA VAL A 82 9.73 -16.77 -14.56
C VAL A 82 8.68 -15.80 -15.13
N PRO A 83 9.09 -14.67 -15.76
CA PRO A 83 10.45 -14.12 -15.80
C PRO A 83 10.86 -13.54 -14.43
N TYR A 84 12.14 -13.66 -14.08
CA TYR A 84 12.70 -13.11 -12.84
C TYR A 84 12.34 -11.61 -12.68
N TRP A 85 11.59 -11.26 -11.65
CA TRP A 85 11.28 -9.86 -11.32
C TRP A 85 11.06 -9.66 -9.83
N ASP A 86 11.86 -8.76 -9.26
CA ASP A 86 11.79 -8.36 -7.86
C ASP A 86 10.83 -7.17 -7.71
N ALA A 87 9.59 -7.48 -7.32
CA ALA A 87 8.54 -6.48 -7.14
C ALA A 87 8.80 -5.53 -5.97
N HIS A 88 9.57 -5.95 -4.96
CA HIS A 88 9.92 -5.09 -3.83
C HIS A 88 10.99 -4.07 -4.24
N GLN A 89 12.04 -4.51 -4.93
CA GLN A 89 13.04 -3.59 -5.47
C GLN A 89 12.38 -2.61 -6.48
N ALA A 90 11.52 -3.12 -7.37
CA ALA A 90 10.78 -2.26 -8.30
C ALA A 90 9.90 -1.23 -7.58
N PHE A 91 9.30 -1.58 -6.43
CA PHE A 91 8.56 -0.65 -5.58
C PHE A 91 9.48 0.41 -4.95
N LEU A 92 10.65 0.02 -4.43
CA LEU A 92 11.62 0.95 -3.83
C LEU A 92 12.20 1.94 -4.85
N ASP A 93 12.27 1.55 -6.12
CA ASP A 93 12.77 2.40 -7.21
C ASP A 93 11.74 3.42 -7.70
N LEU A 94 10.45 3.29 -7.31
CA LEU A 94 9.42 4.27 -7.67
C LEU A 94 9.70 5.64 -7.02
N PRO A 95 9.26 6.75 -7.65
CA PRO A 95 9.33 8.06 -7.01
C PRO A 95 8.55 8.10 -5.68
N TYR A 96 9.00 8.94 -4.74
CA TYR A 96 8.42 9.04 -3.39
C TYR A 96 6.89 9.17 -3.37
N ASP A 97 6.33 10.05 -4.21
CA ASP A 97 4.89 10.27 -4.29
C ASP A 97 4.16 9.09 -4.94
N VAL A 98 4.79 8.39 -5.88
CA VAL A 98 4.21 7.20 -6.53
C VAL A 98 4.17 6.03 -5.54
N GLN A 99 5.22 5.81 -4.75
CA GLN A 99 5.23 4.82 -3.67
C GLN A 99 4.12 5.10 -2.66
N THR A 100 4.00 6.36 -2.24
CA THR A 100 3.02 6.78 -1.25
C THR A 100 1.60 6.63 -1.79
N ALA A 101 1.35 7.04 -3.04
CA ALA A 101 0.07 6.86 -3.71
C ALA A 101 -0.32 5.39 -3.85
N PHE A 102 0.63 4.53 -4.23
CA PHE A 102 0.41 3.09 -4.33
C PHE A 102 0.02 2.52 -2.96
N ALA A 103 0.77 2.83 -1.90
CA ALA A 103 0.43 2.41 -0.54
C ALA A 103 -0.97 2.87 -0.11
N ILE A 104 -1.35 4.13 -0.39
CA ILE A 104 -2.69 4.63 -0.10
C ILE A 104 -3.76 3.80 -0.83
N ARG A 105 -3.56 3.47 -2.11
CA ARG A 105 -4.53 2.65 -2.86
C ARG A 105 -4.70 1.26 -2.26
N MET A 106 -3.62 0.68 -1.79
CA MET A 106 -3.60 -0.69 -1.24
C MET A 106 -4.44 -0.80 0.03
N LEU A 107 -4.58 0.29 0.81
CA LEU A 107 -5.52 0.37 1.93
C LEU A 107 -6.98 0.11 1.52
N PHE A 108 -7.39 0.50 0.31
CA PHE A 108 -8.78 0.44 -0.16
C PHE A 108 -9.08 -0.79 -1.03
N THR A 109 -8.11 -1.25 -1.82
CA THR A 109 -8.39 -2.17 -2.94
C THR A 109 -8.01 -3.63 -2.68
N HIS A 110 -7.12 -3.92 -1.73
CA HIS A 110 -6.48 -5.23 -1.62
C HIS A 110 -6.92 -6.09 -0.43
N ARG A 111 -6.33 -7.29 -0.25
CA ARG A 111 -6.65 -8.22 0.84
C ARG A 111 -6.11 -7.69 2.18
N PRO A 112 -6.56 -8.24 3.33
CA PRO A 112 -6.11 -7.76 4.64
C PRO A 112 -4.58 -7.71 4.81
N VAL A 113 -3.84 -8.68 4.26
CA VAL A 113 -2.37 -8.74 4.36
C VAL A 113 -1.70 -7.54 3.66
N ASP A 114 -2.15 -7.17 2.48
CA ASP A 114 -1.56 -6.07 1.73
C ASP A 114 -1.91 -4.71 2.34
N ARG A 115 -3.13 -4.60 2.88
CA ARG A 115 -3.55 -3.40 3.63
C ARG A 115 -2.67 -3.16 4.84
N TYR A 116 -2.35 -4.23 5.57
CA TYR A 116 -1.46 -4.13 6.72
C TYR A 116 -0.04 -3.75 6.31
N GLY A 117 0.50 -4.38 5.25
CA GLY A 117 1.81 -4.00 4.71
C GLY A 117 1.88 -2.54 4.29
N ALA A 118 0.83 -2.04 3.63
CA ALA A 118 0.71 -0.65 3.23
C ALA A 118 0.59 0.31 4.44
N ASP A 119 -0.19 -0.05 5.47
CA ASP A 119 -0.29 0.72 6.72
C ASP A 119 1.06 0.83 7.42
N MET A 120 1.79 -0.29 7.58
CA MET A 120 3.12 -0.28 8.17
C MET A 120 4.11 0.57 7.36
N PHE A 121 4.09 0.46 6.03
CA PHE A 121 4.91 1.29 5.17
C PHE A 121 4.59 2.79 5.37
N LEU A 122 3.32 3.17 5.37
CA LEU A 122 2.89 4.55 5.59
C LEU A 122 3.28 5.05 6.99
N HIS A 123 3.16 4.22 8.01
CA HIS A 123 3.54 4.58 9.38
C HIS A 123 5.04 4.79 9.52
N TYR A 124 5.84 3.79 9.18
CA TYR A 124 7.29 3.80 9.44
C TYR A 124 8.08 4.61 8.42
N GLN A 125 7.69 4.58 7.15
CA GLN A 125 8.47 5.21 6.06
C GLN A 125 7.93 6.60 5.67
N ARG A 126 6.71 6.95 6.08
CA ARG A 126 6.08 8.24 5.74
C ARG A 126 5.57 9.02 6.94
N GLY A 127 5.55 8.44 8.14
CA GLY A 127 5.03 9.08 9.34
C GLY A 127 3.52 9.34 9.28
N ILE A 128 2.79 8.59 8.45
CA ILE A 128 1.35 8.71 8.23
C ILE A 128 0.65 7.61 9.02
N ASN A 129 -0.30 7.97 9.87
CA ASN A 129 -1.12 6.99 10.58
C ASN A 129 -2.39 6.66 9.79
N VAL A 130 -2.86 5.42 9.87
CA VAL A 130 -4.17 5.03 9.35
C VAL A 130 -5.16 4.91 10.50
N LYS A 131 -6.36 5.47 10.31
CA LYS A 131 -7.51 5.30 11.19
C LYS A 131 -8.58 4.51 10.44
N TRP A 132 -8.96 3.37 10.99
CA TRP A 132 -10.01 2.52 10.45
C TRP A 132 -11.37 2.90 11.06
N GLU A 133 -12.40 3.03 10.22
CA GLU A 133 -13.75 3.41 10.66
C GLU A 133 -14.84 2.54 10.02
N GLY A 134 -15.89 2.25 10.78
CA GLY A 134 -17.02 1.43 10.35
C GLY A 134 -17.16 0.14 11.16
N GLU A 135 -18.14 -0.68 10.78
CA GLU A 135 -18.35 -1.99 11.38
C GLU A 135 -17.16 -2.91 11.09
N GLY A 136 -16.58 -3.53 12.13
CA GLY A 136 -15.37 -4.35 12.04
C GLY A 136 -14.04 -3.58 12.14
N ALA A 137 -14.07 -2.26 12.34
CA ALA A 137 -12.84 -1.45 12.45
C ALA A 137 -11.96 -1.82 13.65
N ASN A 138 -12.54 -2.40 14.70
CA ASN A 138 -11.84 -2.89 15.88
C ASN A 138 -10.96 -4.13 15.62
N GLU A 139 -11.02 -4.70 14.41
CA GLU A 139 -10.19 -5.82 13.97
C GLU A 139 -8.90 -5.35 13.25
N TYR A 140 -8.69 -4.04 13.11
CA TYR A 140 -7.55 -3.41 12.44
C TYR A 140 -6.75 -2.49 13.36
#